data_AF-A0A4Z0PW35-F1
#
_entry.id   AF-A0A4Z0PW35-F1
#
_cell.length_a   1.000
_cell.length_b   1.000
_cell.length_c   1.000
_cell.angle_alpha   90.00
_cell.angle_beta   90.00
_cell.angle_gamma   90.00
#
_symmetry.space_group_name_H-M   'P 1'
#
loop_
_entity.id
_entity.type
_entity.pdbx_description
1 polymer ?
#
loop_
_entity_poly.entity_id
_entity_poly.type
_entity_poly.pdbx_seq_one_letter_code
_entity_poly.pdbx_strand_id
1 'polypeptide(L)' 'MLYFHATLLRYGFVQQRPGFYKRPTSEALGGTMFCTTGEDGRPRKMLLWQRGRILVQGDVVTLDALEQVLRRVLGSAA' A
#
# COMPACT_ATOMS: atom_id res chain seq x y z
N MET A 1 2.56 -1.65 16.94
CA MET A 1 3.33 -1.49 15.69
C MET A 1 2.48 -2.01 14.53
N LEU A 2 2.19 -1.19 13.51
CA LEU A 2 1.35 -1.61 12.38
C LEU A 2 2.19 -2.44 11.39
N TYR A 3 1.77 -3.67 11.10
CA TYR A 3 2.52 -4.69 10.35
C TYR A 3 3.07 -4.23 8.98
N PHE A 4 2.30 -3.43 8.24
CA PHE A 4 2.71 -2.92 6.92
C PHE A 4 3.47 -1.59 6.95
N HIS A 5 3.57 -0.93 8.10
CA HIS A 5 3.98 0.48 8.19
C HIS A 5 5.38 0.71 7.62
N ALA A 6 6.37 -0.05 8.07
CA ALA A 6 7.74 0.10 7.62
C ALA A 6 7.88 -0.13 6.10
N THR A 7 7.20 -1.14 5.56
CA THR A 7 7.19 -1.42 4.11
C THR A 7 6.55 -0.28 3.33
N LEU A 8 5.39 0.23 3.76
CA LEU A 8 4.72 1.34 3.08
C LEU A 8 5.61 2.60 3.07
N LEU A 9 6.24 2.96 4.19
CA LEU A 9 7.16 4.09 4.24
C LEU A 9 8.37 3.90 3.29
N ARG A 10 8.94 2.70 3.23
CA ARG A 10 10.07 2.40 2.33
C ARG A 10 9.72 2.57 0.84
N TYR A 11 8.47 2.31 0.47
CA TYR A 11 7.98 2.57 -0.90
C TYR A 11 7.50 4.01 -1.11
N GLY A 12 7.69 4.92 -0.14
CA GLY A 12 7.38 6.34 -0.28
C GLY A 12 5.92 6.71 0.01
N PHE A 13 5.18 5.86 0.72
CA PHE A 13 3.89 6.26 1.27
C PHE A 13 4.08 7.17 2.48
N VAL A 14 3.17 8.13 2.62
CA VAL A 14 3.07 9.01 3.79
C VAL A 14 1.79 8.68 4.55
N GLN A 15 1.93 8.40 5.84
CA GLN A 15 0.78 8.19 6.72
C GLN A 15 0.07 9.53 6.97
N GLN A 16 -1.22 9.62 6.66
CA GLN A 16 -2.01 10.83 6.92
C GLN A 16 -2.72 10.76 8.29
N ARG A 17 -3.11 9.54 8.68
CA ARG A 17 -3.70 9.20 9.97
C ARG A 17 -3.44 7.71 10.26
N PRO A 18 -3.64 7.23 11.50
CA PRO A 18 -3.60 5.80 11.80
C PRO A 18 -4.35 4.97 10.75
N GLY A 19 -3.70 3.89 10.31
CA GLY A 19 -4.26 2.99 9.30
C GLY A 19 -4.42 3.53 7.87
N PHE A 20 -4.09 4.78 7.55
CA PHE A 20 -4.31 5.37 6.22
C PHE A 20 -3.05 6.04 5.64
N TYR A 21 -2.70 5.65 4.43
CA TYR A 21 -1.48 6.06 3.73
C TYR A 21 -1.79 6.55 2.32
N LYS A 22 -0.98 7.51 1.86
CA LYS A 22 -1.06 8.11 0.52
C LYS A 22 0.32 8.16 -0.11
N ARG A 23 0.41 7.89 -1.42
CA ARG A 23 1.64 8.07 -2.21
C ARG A 23 1.32 8.78 -3.51
N PRO A 24 1.80 10.02 -3.72
CA PRO A 24 1.77 10.66 -5.03
C PRO A 24 2.56 9.84 -6.05
N THR A 25 1.99 9.61 -7.23
CA THR A 25 2.68 8.99 -8.38
C THR A 25 2.36 9.80 -9.63
N SER A 26 3.07 9.53 -10.72
CA SER A 26 2.76 10.14 -12.03
C SER A 26 1.41 9.66 -12.58
N GLU A 27 0.80 10.45 -13.48
CA GLU A 27 -0.41 10.05 -14.22
C GLU A 27 -0.17 8.79 -15.06
N ALA A 28 1.04 8.60 -15.60
CA ALA A 28 1.43 7.40 -16.35
C ALA A 28 1.30 6.11 -15.52
N LEU A 29 1.43 6.19 -14.20
CA LEU A 29 1.25 5.06 -13.29
C LEU A 29 -0.19 4.92 -12.79
N GLY A 30 -1.11 5.85 -13.14
CA GLY A 30 -2.49 5.86 -12.66
C GLY A 30 -2.78 6.91 -11.57
N GLY A 31 -1.86 7.84 -11.32
CA GLY A 31 -2.02 8.91 -10.33
C GLY A 31 -1.93 8.43 -8.88
N THR A 32 -2.37 9.23 -7.92
CA THR A 32 -2.13 8.95 -6.49
C THR A 32 -2.61 7.54 -6.06
N MET A 33 -1.73 6.82 -5.36
CA MET A 33 -2.07 5.57 -4.68
C MET A 33 -2.51 5.82 -3.24
N PHE A 34 -3.41 4.99 -2.77
CA PHE A 34 -3.94 5.03 -1.41
C PHE A 34 -3.91 3.64 -0.80
N CYS A 35 -3.65 3.58 0.50
CA CYS A 35 -3.65 2.33 1.23
C CYS A 35 -4.34 2.49 2.60
N THR A 36 -5.23 1.55 2.92
CA THR A 36 -5.74 1.35 4.27
C THR A 36 -5.23 0.04 4.84
N THR A 37 -4.89 0.06 6.12
CA THR A 37 -4.55 -1.13 6.90
C THR A 37 -5.53 -1.25 8.04
N GLY A 38 -5.99 -2.46 8.35
CA GLY A 38 -6.98 -2.69 9.40
C GLY A 38 -6.56 -2.13 10.76
N GLU A 39 -7.50 -1.45 11.43
CA GLU A 39 -7.39 -1.03 12.84
C GLU A 39 -8.14 -2.01 13.77
N ASP A 40 -8.84 -3.00 13.21
CA ASP A 40 -9.67 -4.00 13.90
C ASP A 40 -8.86 -5.09 14.61
N GLY A 41 -7.61 -4.81 14.99
CA GLY A 41 -6.70 -5.75 15.63
C GLY A 41 -6.15 -6.85 14.71
N ARG A 42 -6.54 -6.87 13.43
CA ARG A 42 -6.02 -7.81 12.42
C ARG A 42 -4.86 -7.16 11.65
N PRO A 43 -3.60 -7.45 12.02
CA PRO A 43 -2.45 -6.72 11.47
C PRO A 43 -2.28 -6.87 9.94
N ARG A 44 -2.90 -7.88 9.33
CA ARG A 44 -2.67 -8.26 7.93
C ARG A 44 -3.78 -7.83 6.96
N LYS A 45 -4.80 -7.13 7.45
CA LYS A 45 -5.87 -6.62 6.59
C LYS A 45 -5.41 -5.38 5.85
N MET A 46 -5.56 -5.36 4.53
CA MET A 46 -5.26 -4.16 3.76
C MET A 46 -6.12 -4.00 2.51
N LEU A 47 -6.24 -2.75 2.09
CA LEU A 47 -6.68 -2.35 0.76
C LEU A 47 -5.65 -1.39 0.19
N LEU A 48 -5.13 -1.68 -1.00
CA LEU A 48 -4.26 -0.82 -1.79
C LEU A 48 -4.95 -0.56 -3.13
N TRP A 49 -5.12 0.70 -3.49
CA TRP A 49 -5.81 1.08 -4.70
C TRP A 49 -5.23 2.33 -5.34
N GLN A 50 -5.54 2.50 -6.61
CA GLN A 50 -5.11 3.60 -7.43
C GLN A 50 -6.18 3.83 -8.50
N ARG A 51 -6.63 5.07 -8.65
CA ARG A 51 -7.63 5.56 -9.64
C ARG A 51 -8.45 4.46 -10.34
N GLY A 52 -9.57 4.05 -9.74
CA GLY A 52 -10.50 3.09 -10.34
C GLY A 52 -10.04 1.63 -10.36
N ARG A 53 -8.86 1.31 -9.79
CA ARG A 53 -8.30 -0.03 -9.75
C ARG A 53 -7.88 -0.42 -8.34
N ILE A 54 -8.28 -1.62 -7.93
CA ILE A 54 -7.78 -2.29 -6.73
C ILE A 54 -6.52 -3.05 -7.10
N LEU A 55 -5.44 -2.81 -6.35
CA LEU A 55 -4.14 -3.46 -6.56
C LEU A 55 -3.94 -4.61 -5.58
N VAL A 56 -4.36 -4.43 -4.33
CA VAL A 56 -4.38 -5.46 -3.29
C VAL A 56 -5.62 -5.27 -2.44
N GLN A 57 -6.32 -6.35 -2.13
CA GLN A 57 -7.36 -6.37 -1.12
C GLN A 57 -7.35 -7.74 -0.43
N GLY A 58 -7.36 -7.75 0.89
CA GLY A 58 -7.49 -9.00 1.64
C GLY A 58 -7.48 -8.79 3.15
N ASP A 59 -8.07 -9.75 3.86
CA ASP A 59 -8.02 -9.79 5.33
C ASP A 59 -6.69 -10.35 5.85
N VAL A 60 -5.96 -11.09 5.01
CA VAL A 60 -4.65 -11.67 5.32
C VAL A 60 -3.70 -11.45 4.15
N VAL A 61 -2.97 -10.34 4.16
CA VAL A 61 -1.91 -10.04 3.19
C VAL A 61 -0.55 -10.18 3.85
N THR A 62 0.37 -10.85 3.16
CA THR A 62 1.77 -10.96 3.58
C THR A 62 2.58 -9.76 3.08
N LEU A 63 3.70 -9.47 3.76
CA LEU A 63 4.63 -8.45 3.28
C LEU A 63 5.15 -8.77 1.87
N ASP A 64 5.42 -10.04 1.59
CA ASP A 64 5.91 -10.47 0.28
C ASP A 64 4.88 -10.20 -0.83
N ALA A 65 3.61 -10.55 -0.62
CA ALA A 65 2.55 -10.27 -1.59
C ALA A 65 2.39 -8.77 -1.85
N LEU A 66 2.46 -7.94 -0.79
CA LEU A 66 2.47 -6.49 -0.93
C LEU A 66 3.67 -6.01 -1.76
N GLU A 67 4.87 -6.47 -1.44
CA GLU A 67 6.10 -6.08 -2.13
C GLU A 67 6.10 -6.48 -3.61
N GLN A 68 5.62 -7.68 -3.94
CA GLN A 68 5.48 -8.13 -5.33
C GLN A 68 4.59 -7.18 -6.14
N VAL A 69 3.46 -6.77 -5.57
CA VAL A 69 2.54 -5.83 -6.23
C VAL A 69 3.17 -4.44 -6.35
N LEU A 70 3.84 -3.94 -5.31
CA LEU A 70 4.50 -2.63 -5.35
C LEU A 70 5.64 -2.60 -6.38
N ARG A 71 6.48 -3.63 -6.45
CA ARG A 71 7.53 -3.74 -7.48
C ARG A 71 6.95 -3.80 -8.90
N ARG A 72 5.84 -4.52 -9.07
CA ARG A 72 5.16 -4.60 -10.37
C ARG A 72 4.58 -3.26 -10.81
N VAL A 73 3.96 -2.52 -9.89
CA VAL A 73 3.24 -1.27 -10.21
C VAL A 73 4.21 -0.09 -10.31
N LEU A 74 5.21 -0.02 -9.43
CA LEU A 74 6.13 1.12 -9.34
C LEU A 74 7.44 0.91 -10.11
N GLY A 75 7.65 -0.29 -10.64
CA GLY A 75 8.95 -0.73 -11.14
C GLY A 75 9.85 -1.19 -9.99
N SER A 76 10.92 -1.89 -10.35
CA SER A 76 12.05 -2.09 -9.42
C SER A 76 12.59 -0.70 -9.10
N ALA A 77 12.35 -0.20 -7.90
CA ALA A 77 13.19 0.87 -7.37
C ALA A 77 14.62 0.32 -7.38
N ALA A 78 15.43 0.80 -8.32
CA ALA A 78 16.85 0.50 -8.40
C ALA A 78 17.56 0.99 -7.14
#